data_AF-A0A1E1WI54-F1
#
_entry.id   AF-A0A1E1WI54-F1
#
_cell.length_a   1.000
_cell.length_b   1.000
_cell.length_c   1.000
_cell.angle_alpha   90.00
_cell.angle_beta   90.00
_cell.angle_gamma   90.00
#
_symmetry.space_group_name_H-M   'P 1'
#
loop_
_entity.id
_entity.type
_entity.pdbx_description
1 polymer ?
#
loop_
_entity_poly.entity_id
_entity_poly.type
_entity_poly.pdbx_seq_one_letter_code
_entity_poly.pdbx_strand_id
1 'polypeptide(L)'
;MPKKPPRNAFYYFMLDFKEQQRKKGINYGNMNEVAQAAGPEWTSAKPQVRAKFEAIAKAEKAKSNVPEQKFTSTGQSLAELEALENERRAAEKAEERDILNFVKQKSVDGSILDEDMYLMDVNYYCKTGSSYLIGELALLRFSIRDGIKNTYHEIINPGGIPMGYALDVKQG
;
A
#
# COMPACT_ATOMS: atom_id res chain seq x y z
N MET A 1 31.55 6.22 -5.43
CA MET A 1 32.11 5.81 -4.12
C MET A 1 31.54 4.43 -3.78
N PRO A 2 32.36 3.44 -3.37
CA PRO A 2 31.82 2.13 -2.99
C PRO A 2 30.90 2.26 -1.77
N LYS A 3 29.71 1.64 -1.84
CA LYS A 3 28.76 1.60 -0.72
C LYS A 3 29.46 0.94 0.48
N LYS A 4 29.46 1.60 1.64
CA LYS A 4 29.99 1.01 2.88
C LYS A 4 29.15 -0.23 3.21
N PRO A 5 29.78 -1.38 3.51
CA PRO A 5 29.04 -2.60 3.80
C PRO A 5 28.15 -2.42 5.04
N PRO A 6 26.95 -3.03 5.06
CA PRO A 6 26.03 -2.90 6.16
C PRO A 6 26.64 -3.44 7.47
N ARG A 7 26.39 -2.73 8.58
CA ARG A 7 26.84 -3.14 9.92
C ARG A 7 26.05 -4.38 10.34
N ASN A 8 26.69 -5.54 10.24
CA ASN A 8 26.14 -6.85 10.61
C ASN A 8 26.60 -7.27 12.03
N ALA A 9 26.17 -8.43 12.52
CA ALA A 9 26.55 -8.94 13.84
C ALA A 9 28.09 -9.02 14.03
N PHE A 10 28.82 -9.42 12.97
CA PHE A 10 30.27 -9.49 12.99
C PHE A 10 30.93 -8.11 13.15
N TYR A 11 30.35 -7.05 12.57
CA TYR A 11 30.83 -5.67 12.78
C TYR A 11 30.81 -5.25 14.25
N TYR A 12 29.73 -5.55 14.97
CA TYR A 12 29.64 -5.24 16.40
C TYR A 12 30.55 -6.12 17.25
N PHE A 13 30.76 -7.38 16.84
CA PHE A 13 31.76 -8.25 17.47
C PHE A 13 33.18 -7.70 17.28
N MET A 14 33.54 -7.23 16.09
CA MET A 14 34.85 -6.62 15.84
C MET A 14 35.10 -5.38 16.70
N LEU A 15 34.07 -4.54 16.93
CA LEU A 15 34.18 -3.39 17.82
C LEU A 15 34.48 -3.82 19.26
N ASP A 16 33.75 -4.81 19.77
CA ASP A 16 33.95 -5.34 21.12
C ASP A 16 35.33 -6.02 21.24
N PHE A 17 35.72 -6.81 20.25
CA PHE A 17 37.03 -7.47 20.18
C PHE A 17 38.18 -6.45 20.15
N LYS A 18 38.07 -5.39 19.35
CA LYS A 18 39.06 -4.31 19.31
C LYS A 18 39.24 -3.66 20.68
N GLU A 19 38.15 -3.39 21.39
CA GLU A 19 38.19 -2.81 22.74
C GLU A 19 38.80 -3.78 23.76
N GLN A 20 38.50 -5.07 23.68
CA GLN A 20 39.11 -6.10 24.52
C GLN A 20 40.63 -6.21 24.29
N GLN A 21 41.07 -6.16 23.04
CA GLN A 21 42.49 -6.23 22.69
C GLN A 21 43.23 -4.95 23.06
N ARG A 22 42.59 -3.78 22.94
CA ARG A 22 43.14 -2.50 23.44
C ARG A 22 43.39 -2.56 24.95
N LYS A 23 42.47 -3.14 25.72
CA LYS A 23 42.67 -3.35 27.19
C LYS A 23 43.85 -4.27 27.50
N LYS A 24 44.20 -5.18 26.59
CA LYS A 24 45.38 -6.05 26.65
C LYS A 24 46.65 -5.39 26.11
N GLY A 25 46.59 -4.11 25.73
CA GLY A 25 47.71 -3.34 25.18
C GLY A 25 47.94 -3.51 23.68
N ILE A 26 47.09 -4.27 22.97
CA ILE A 26 47.19 -4.49 21.53
C ILE A 26 46.28 -3.51 20.80
N ASN A 27 46.87 -2.57 20.07
CA ASN A 27 46.15 -1.59 19.26
C ASN A 27 46.26 -1.93 17.77
N TYR A 28 45.12 -2.21 17.15
CA TYR A 28 45.02 -2.38 15.69
C TYR A 28 44.88 -1.03 14.99
N GLY A 29 45.63 -0.83 13.91
CA GLY A 29 45.69 0.44 13.17
C GLY A 29 44.49 0.65 12.25
N ASN A 30 43.88 -0.43 11.76
CA ASN A 30 42.70 -0.37 10.89
C ASN A 30 41.69 -1.50 11.19
N MET A 31 40.48 -1.39 10.62
CA MET A 31 39.42 -2.39 10.86
C MET A 31 39.67 -3.71 10.09
N ASN A 32 40.50 -3.71 9.05
CA ASN A 32 40.82 -4.92 8.30
C ASN A 32 41.71 -5.87 9.10
N GLU A 33 42.67 -5.33 9.86
CA GLU A 33 43.50 -6.09 10.80
C GLU A 33 42.65 -6.72 11.91
N VAL A 34 41.67 -5.96 12.42
CA VAL A 34 40.70 -6.47 13.40
C VAL A 34 39.87 -7.61 12.78
N ALA A 35 39.45 -7.49 11.53
CA ALA A 35 38.67 -8.53 10.84
C ALA A 35 39.47 -9.83 10.66
N GLN A 36 40.76 -9.73 10.32
CA GLN A 36 41.64 -10.90 10.19
C GLN A 36 41.87 -11.61 11.54
N ALA A 37 42.09 -10.85 12.62
CA ALA A 37 42.28 -11.41 13.96
C ALA A 37 40.98 -11.95 14.58
N ALA A 38 39.85 -11.27 14.37
CA ALA A 38 38.56 -11.64 14.92
C ALA A 38 37.84 -12.75 14.12
N GLY A 39 38.20 -12.96 12.85
CA GLY A 39 37.54 -13.95 11.98
C GLY A 39 37.57 -15.38 12.50
N PRO A 40 38.74 -15.91 12.95
CA PRO A 40 38.83 -17.23 13.57
C PRO A 40 38.02 -17.33 14.86
N GLU A 41 38.12 -16.33 15.75
CA GLU A 41 37.38 -16.31 17.01
C GLU A 41 35.86 -16.23 16.81
N TRP A 42 35.40 -15.47 15.80
CA TRP A 42 34.00 -15.42 15.43
C TRP A 42 33.51 -16.76 14.88
N THR A 43 34.33 -17.45 14.07
CA THR A 43 33.99 -18.76 13.47
C THR A 43 33.88 -19.84 14.54
N SER A 44 34.72 -19.77 15.58
CA SER A 44 34.68 -20.68 16.73
C SER A 44 33.77 -20.22 17.86
N ALA A 45 33.13 -19.05 17.76
CA ALA A 45 32.26 -18.50 18.80
C ALA A 45 31.02 -19.38 19.02
N LYS A 46 30.66 -19.56 20.29
CA LYS A 46 29.42 -20.28 20.68
C LYS A 46 28.19 -19.55 20.15
N PRO A 47 27.10 -20.26 19.81
CA PRO A 47 25.85 -19.67 19.32
C PRO A 47 25.30 -18.55 20.21
N GLN A 48 25.45 -18.68 21.54
CA GLN A 48 25.01 -17.67 22.50
C GLN A 48 25.72 -16.31 22.34
N VAL A 49 27.02 -16.33 22.02
CA VAL A 49 27.81 -15.11 21.80
C VAL A 49 27.38 -14.45 20.50
N ARG A 50 27.18 -15.24 19.44
CA ARG A 50 26.66 -14.73 18.16
C ARG A 50 25.28 -14.11 18.30
N ALA A 51 24.38 -14.76 19.03
CA ALA A 51 23.03 -14.27 19.29
C ALA A 51 23.02 -12.89 19.97
N LYS A 52 23.94 -12.63 20.91
CA LYS A 52 24.09 -11.30 21.54
C LYS A 52 24.39 -10.21 20.50
N PHE A 53 25.34 -10.45 19.60
CA PHE A 53 25.72 -9.47 18.59
C PHE A 53 24.70 -9.36 17.44
N GLU A 54 23.98 -10.44 17.13
CA GLU A 54 22.82 -10.41 16.23
C GLU A 54 21.68 -9.55 16.78
N ALA A 55 21.39 -9.66 18.09
CA ALA A 55 20.39 -8.81 18.74
C ALA A 55 20.78 -7.32 18.69
N ILE A 56 22.07 -7.00 18.92
CA ILE A 56 22.59 -5.63 18.81
C ILE A 56 22.46 -5.11 17.36
N ALA A 57 22.85 -5.92 16.37
CA ALA A 57 22.73 -5.55 14.97
C ALA A 57 21.26 -5.34 14.57
N LYS A 58 20.34 -6.16 15.08
CA LYS A 58 18.90 -6.01 14.84
C LYS A 58 18.34 -4.74 15.49
N ALA A 59 18.75 -4.41 16.72
CA ALA A 59 18.34 -3.20 17.41
C ALA A 59 18.84 -1.93 16.70
N GLU A 60 20.08 -1.93 16.23
CA GLU A 60 20.66 -0.79 15.50
C GLU A 60 20.08 -0.63 14.09
N LYS A 61 19.73 -1.74 13.42
CA LYS A 61 18.92 -1.71 12.19
C LYS A 61 17.53 -1.14 12.45
N ALA A 62 16.90 -1.45 13.58
CA ALA A 62 15.59 -0.90 13.93
C ALA A 62 15.64 0.60 14.28
N LYS A 63 16.74 1.09 14.88
CA LYS A 63 16.96 2.52 15.17
C LYS A 63 17.26 3.36 13.92
N SER A 64 17.94 2.76 12.95
CA SER A 64 18.09 3.36 11.64
C SER A 64 16.73 3.24 10.96
N ASN A 65 15.91 4.29 10.98
CA ASN A 65 14.55 4.40 10.40
C ASN A 65 14.50 4.16 8.87
N VAL A 66 15.24 3.19 8.34
CA VAL A 66 15.14 2.70 6.97
C VAL A 66 14.19 1.50 7.06
N PRO A 67 12.88 1.70 6.89
CA PRO A 67 11.97 0.58 6.79
C PRO A 67 12.48 -0.34 5.68
N GLU A 68 12.52 -1.63 5.98
CA GLU A 68 12.79 -2.67 4.99
C GLU A 68 11.62 -2.63 3.99
N GLN A 69 11.75 -1.80 2.94
CA GLN A 69 10.74 -1.68 1.91
C GLN A 69 10.68 -3.01 1.19
N LYS A 70 9.63 -3.77 1.50
CA LYS A 70 9.33 -5.03 0.82
C LYS A 70 8.61 -4.68 -0.48
N PHE A 71 9.11 -5.22 -1.57
CA PHE A 71 8.54 -5.03 -2.89
C PHE A 71 7.94 -6.33 -3.41
N THR A 72 6.94 -6.22 -4.27
CA THR A 72 6.41 -7.33 -5.06
C THR A 72 7.39 -7.75 -6.14
N SER A 73 7.15 -8.89 -6.79
CA SER A 73 7.92 -9.32 -7.98
C SER A 73 7.80 -8.37 -9.17
N THR A 74 6.82 -7.46 -9.15
CA THR A 74 6.64 -6.39 -10.15
C THR A 74 7.27 -5.06 -9.72
N GLY A 75 7.95 -5.01 -8.57
CA GLY A 75 8.66 -3.83 -8.09
C GLY A 75 7.79 -2.79 -7.37
N GLN A 76 6.54 -3.12 -7.02
CA GLN A 76 5.65 -2.24 -6.27
C GLN A 76 5.88 -2.40 -4.76
N SER A 77 5.83 -1.31 -4.00
CA SER A 77 6.01 -1.35 -2.54
C SER A 77 4.80 -1.99 -1.87
N LEU A 78 5.00 -2.99 -1.01
CA LEU A 78 3.91 -3.61 -0.24
C LEU A 78 3.19 -2.60 0.65
N ALA A 79 3.92 -1.63 1.20
CA ALA A 79 3.33 -0.58 2.04
C ALA A 79 2.36 0.33 1.25
N GLU A 80 2.66 0.60 -0.02
CA GLU A 80 1.78 1.39 -0.90
C GLU A 80 0.51 0.61 -1.25
N LEU A 81 0.64 -0.69 -1.53
CA LEU A 81 -0.50 -1.57 -1.78
C LEU A 81 -1.41 -1.70 -0.56
N GLU A 82 -0.84 -1.87 0.63
CA GLU A 82 -1.60 -1.90 1.89
C GLU A 82 -2.31 -0.57 2.16
N ALA A 83 -1.66 0.56 1.88
CA ALA A 83 -2.27 1.89 2.02
C ALA A 83 -3.46 2.07 1.07
N LEU A 84 -3.29 1.73 -0.21
CA LEU A 84 -4.34 1.81 -1.22
C LEU A 84 -5.55 0.93 -0.86
N GLU A 85 -5.29 -0.30 -0.41
CA GLU A 85 -6.36 -1.21 0.00
C GLU A 85 -7.07 -0.74 1.28
N ASN A 86 -6.35 -0.16 2.24
CA ASN A 86 -6.96 0.41 3.43
C ASN A 86 -7.79 1.65 3.10
N GLU A 87 -7.34 2.50 2.17
CA GLU A 87 -8.10 3.65 1.68
C GLU A 87 -9.40 3.20 1.01
N ARG A 88 -9.33 2.17 0.13
CA ARG A 88 -10.51 1.57 -0.50
C ARG A 88 -11.52 1.06 0.54
N ARG A 89 -11.06 0.28 1.52
CA ARG A 89 -11.94 -0.22 2.60
C ARG A 89 -12.50 0.89 3.48
N ALA A 90 -11.73 1.95 3.73
CA ALA A 90 -12.19 3.08 4.51
C ALA A 90 -13.29 3.86 3.77
N ALA A 91 -13.14 4.04 2.45
CA ALA A 91 -14.15 4.64 1.58
C ALA A 91 -15.45 3.82 1.55
N GLU A 92 -15.35 2.49 1.36
CA GLU A 92 -16.52 1.59 1.39
C GLU A 92 -17.29 1.67 2.72
N LYS A 93 -16.57 1.64 3.85
CA LYS A 93 -17.17 1.81 5.19
C LYS A 93 -17.72 3.22 5.46
N ALA A 94 -17.26 4.23 4.72
CA ALA A 94 -17.80 5.57 4.83
C ALA A 94 -19.13 5.66 4.05
N GLU A 95 -19.18 5.09 2.84
CA GLU A 95 -20.37 4.99 2.01
C GLU A 95 -21.50 4.20 2.71
N GLU A 96 -21.21 3.00 3.22
CA GLU A 96 -22.19 2.19 3.96
C GLU A 96 -22.80 2.95 5.14
N ARG A 97 -21.96 3.69 5.86
CA ARG A 97 -22.39 4.47 7.02
C ARG A 97 -23.25 5.66 6.61
N ASP A 98 -22.92 6.31 5.50
CA ASP A 98 -23.69 7.43 4.98
C ASP A 98 -25.09 6.97 4.55
N ILE A 99 -25.18 5.86 3.81
CA ILE A 99 -26.45 5.24 3.42
C ILE A 99 -27.28 4.86 4.67
N LEU A 100 -26.66 4.22 5.66
CA LEU A 100 -27.34 3.86 6.90
C LEU A 100 -27.84 5.09 7.68
N ASN A 101 -27.05 6.16 7.73
CA ASN A 101 -27.44 7.40 8.40
C ASN A 101 -28.60 8.07 7.68
N PHE A 102 -28.56 8.14 6.34
CA PHE A 102 -29.64 8.65 5.51
C PHE A 102 -30.95 7.91 5.80
N VAL A 103 -30.94 6.57 5.75
CA VAL A 103 -32.13 5.76 5.99
C VAL A 103 -32.64 5.93 7.44
N LYS A 104 -31.74 5.92 8.43
CA LYS A 104 -32.13 6.06 9.84
C LYS A 104 -32.76 7.42 10.14
N GLN A 105 -32.14 8.50 9.68
CA GLN A 105 -32.64 9.85 9.91
C GLN A 105 -34.04 10.02 9.32
N LYS A 106 -34.20 9.67 8.03
CA LYS A 106 -35.49 9.79 7.34
C LYS A 106 -36.57 8.84 7.88
N SER A 107 -36.18 7.70 8.44
CA SER A 107 -37.09 6.77 9.10
C SER A 107 -37.58 7.32 10.44
N VAL A 108 -36.70 7.93 11.24
CA VAL A 108 -37.06 8.60 12.50
C VAL A 108 -37.99 9.79 12.24
N ASP A 109 -37.71 10.57 11.18
CA ASP A 109 -38.53 11.72 10.79
C ASP A 109 -39.86 11.30 10.13
N GLY A 110 -40.06 10.00 9.86
CA GLY A 110 -41.26 9.45 9.23
C GLY A 110 -41.41 9.78 7.74
N SER A 111 -40.40 10.39 7.12
CA SER A 111 -40.44 10.87 5.73
C SER A 111 -39.81 9.90 4.72
N ILE A 112 -39.22 8.79 5.17
CA ILE A 112 -38.51 7.83 4.30
C ILE A 112 -39.36 7.30 3.13
N LEU A 113 -40.67 7.21 3.30
CA LEU A 113 -41.56 6.71 2.24
C LEU A 113 -41.74 7.73 1.10
N ASP A 114 -41.65 9.01 1.44
CA ASP A 114 -41.93 10.14 0.53
C ASP A 114 -40.64 10.74 -0.05
N GLU A 115 -39.48 10.38 0.51
CA GLU A 115 -38.16 10.84 0.09
C GLU A 115 -37.82 10.41 -1.34
N ASP A 116 -37.28 11.35 -2.14
CA ASP A 116 -36.83 11.09 -3.50
C ASP A 116 -35.43 10.45 -3.48
N MET A 117 -35.35 9.20 -3.95
CA MET A 117 -34.13 8.46 -4.22
C MET A 117 -33.83 8.48 -5.72
N TYR A 118 -32.54 8.41 -6.06
CA TYR A 118 -32.06 8.44 -7.43
C TYR A 118 -31.25 7.19 -7.74
N LEU A 119 -31.57 6.53 -8.85
CA LEU A 119 -30.82 5.38 -9.37
C LEU A 119 -30.28 5.74 -10.75
N MET A 120 -28.99 5.50 -10.98
CA MET A 120 -28.32 5.79 -12.24
C MET A 120 -27.74 4.52 -12.84
N ASP A 121 -27.87 4.36 -14.15
CA ASP A 121 -27.19 3.33 -14.93
C ASP A 121 -26.58 3.94 -16.20
N VAL A 122 -25.45 3.40 -16.65
CA VAL A 122 -24.63 3.98 -17.72
C VAL A 122 -24.06 2.88 -18.60
N ASN A 123 -24.39 2.90 -19.90
CA ASN A 123 -23.72 2.05 -20.88
C ASN A 123 -22.54 2.80 -21.51
N TYR A 124 -21.43 2.08 -21.66
CA TYR A 124 -20.22 2.59 -22.27
C TYR A 124 -19.75 1.64 -23.37
N TYR A 125 -19.21 2.19 -24.45
CA TYR A 125 -18.68 1.42 -25.57
C TYR A 125 -17.32 0.80 -25.25
N CYS A 126 -16.41 1.58 -24.64
CA CYS A 126 -15.08 1.11 -24.32
C CYS A 126 -14.47 1.86 -23.13
N LYS A 127 -13.43 1.27 -22.54
CA LYS A 127 -12.61 1.90 -21.50
C LYS A 127 -11.23 2.26 -22.05
N THR A 128 -10.89 3.55 -22.02
CA THR A 128 -9.60 4.07 -22.45
C THR A 128 -8.77 4.51 -21.24
N GLY A 129 -7.82 3.67 -20.83
CA GLY A 129 -7.05 3.91 -19.62
C GLY A 129 -7.95 4.04 -18.38
N SER A 130 -8.07 5.26 -17.85
CA SER A 130 -8.91 5.60 -16.69
C SER A 130 -10.32 6.10 -17.04
N SER A 131 -10.65 6.30 -18.32
CA SER A 131 -11.90 6.93 -18.75
C SER A 131 -12.81 5.96 -19.50
N TYR A 132 -14.12 6.15 -19.39
CA TYR A 132 -15.14 5.35 -20.08
C TYR A 132 -15.80 6.18 -21.18
N LEU A 133 -15.96 5.59 -22.37
CA LEU A 133 -16.64 6.23 -23.50
C LEU A 133 -18.14 5.95 -23.42
N ILE A 134 -18.89 6.87 -22.81
CA ILE A 134 -20.31 6.69 -22.52
C ILE A 134 -21.15 6.81 -23.79
N GLY A 135 -22.09 5.87 -23.97
CA GLY A 135 -23.04 5.84 -25.08
C GLY A 135 -24.49 6.04 -24.66
N GLU A 136 -24.82 5.73 -23.40
CA GLU A 136 -26.18 5.87 -22.87
C GLU A 136 -26.13 6.11 -21.37
N LEU A 137 -27.06 6.93 -20.90
CA LEU A 137 -27.26 7.24 -19.48
C LEU A 137 -28.75 7.17 -19.16
N ALA A 138 -29.09 6.50 -18.07
CA ALA A 138 -30.41 6.53 -17.47
C ALA A 138 -30.31 6.97 -16.00
N LEU A 139 -31.14 7.93 -15.60
CA LEU A 139 -31.31 8.38 -14.22
C LEU A 139 -32.79 8.31 -13.86
N LEU A 140 -33.10 7.58 -12.80
CA LEU A 140 -34.43 7.30 -12.32
C LEU A 140 -34.63 8.02 -10.97
N ARG A 141 -35.70 8.79 -10.83
CA ARG A 141 -36.15 9.28 -9.51
C ARG A 141 -37.34 8.47 -9.05
N PHE A 142 -37.28 7.97 -7.82
CA PHE A 142 -38.36 7.21 -7.22
C PHE A 142 -38.50 7.50 -5.73
N SER A 143 -39.68 7.27 -5.18
CA SER A 143 -39.87 7.15 -3.72
C SER A 143 -40.47 5.78 -3.42
N ILE A 144 -40.45 5.36 -2.16
CA ILE A 144 -41.03 4.07 -1.77
C ILE A 144 -42.56 4.12 -1.91
N ARG A 145 -43.19 5.28 -1.62
CA ARG A 145 -44.64 5.46 -1.70
C ARG A 145 -45.15 5.48 -3.14
N ASP A 146 -44.54 6.30 -3.98
CA ASP A 146 -45.06 6.61 -5.31
C ASP A 146 -44.43 5.73 -6.40
N GLY A 147 -43.40 4.96 -6.05
CA GLY A 147 -42.58 4.24 -7.01
C GLY A 147 -41.84 5.21 -7.92
N ILE A 148 -41.76 4.87 -9.21
CA ILE A 148 -41.03 5.66 -10.21
C ILE A 148 -41.79 6.96 -10.50
N LYS A 149 -41.15 8.10 -10.21
CA LYS A 149 -41.72 9.44 -10.43
C LYS A 149 -41.31 10.03 -11.77
N ASN A 150 -40.03 9.94 -12.13
CA ASN A 150 -39.54 10.39 -13.42
C ASN A 150 -38.29 9.62 -13.86
N THR A 151 -37.99 9.73 -15.15
CA THR A 151 -36.80 9.19 -15.78
C THR A 151 -36.16 10.28 -16.62
N TYR A 152 -34.85 10.40 -16.53
CA TYR A 152 -34.00 11.10 -17.48
C TYR A 152 -33.20 10.04 -18.22
N HIS A 153 -33.34 10.01 -19.54
CA HIS A 153 -32.65 9.04 -20.39
C HIS A 153 -32.08 9.76 -21.60
N GLU A 154 -30.82 9.48 -21.90
CA GLU A 154 -30.13 10.09 -23.01
C GLU A 154 -29.20 9.08 -23.69
N ILE A 155 -29.35 8.96 -25.01
CA ILE A 155 -28.37 8.31 -25.86
C ILE A 155 -27.33 9.37 -26.23
N ILE A 156 -26.10 9.15 -25.79
CA ILE A 156 -24.99 10.08 -25.93
C ILE A 156 -24.18 9.68 -27.16
N ASN A 157 -24.00 10.62 -28.09
CA ASN A 157 -23.03 10.43 -29.16
C ASN A 157 -21.63 10.79 -28.62
N PRO A 158 -20.73 9.81 -28.43
CA PRO A 158 -19.40 10.06 -27.86
C PRO A 158 -18.47 10.84 -28.80
N GLY A 159 -18.87 11.06 -30.06
CA GLY A 159 -18.08 11.72 -31.08
C GLY A 159 -17.03 10.78 -31.67
N GLY A 160 -15.75 11.12 -31.50
CA GLY A 160 -14.64 10.39 -32.10
C GLY A 160 -14.31 9.09 -31.35
N ILE A 161 -14.05 8.02 -32.11
CA ILE A 161 -13.56 6.76 -31.55
C ILE A 161 -12.09 6.91 -31.15
N PRO A 162 -11.71 6.59 -29.90
CA PRO A 162 -10.31 6.61 -29.48
C PRO A 162 -9.44 5.68 -30.33
N MET A 163 -8.25 6.16 -30.70
CA MET A 163 -7.31 5.38 -31.52
C MET A 163 -6.94 4.06 -30.85
N GLY A 164 -7.09 2.96 -31.59
CA GLY A 164 -6.82 1.60 -31.10
C GLY A 164 -8.03 0.86 -30.50
N TYR A 165 -9.16 1.53 -30.28
CA TYR A 165 -10.35 0.97 -29.63
C TYR A 165 -11.51 0.66 -30.58
N ALA A 166 -11.27 0.67 -31.90
CA ALA A 166 -12.31 0.46 -32.90
C ALA A 166 -13.02 -0.91 -32.81
N LEU A 167 -12.29 -1.96 -32.39
CA LEU A 167 -12.89 -3.27 -32.15
C LEU A 167 -13.75 -3.26 -30.89
N ASP A 168 -13.27 -2.65 -29.81
CA ASP A 168 -13.98 -2.57 -28.52
C ASP A 168 -15.30 -1.80 -28.69
N VAL A 169 -15.26 -0.65 -29.36
CA VAL A 169 -16.47 0.15 -29.67
C VAL A 169 -17.45 -0.58 -30.58
N LYS A 170 -16.98 -1.53 -31.41
CA LYS A 170 -17.86 -2.35 -32.24
C LYS A 170 -18.56 -3.46 -31.44
N GLN A 171 -17.96 -3.90 -30.33
CA GLN A 171 -18.45 -5.00 -29.51
C GLN A 171 -19.29 -4.55 -28.30
N GLY A 172 -19.02 -3.34 -27.79
CA GLY A 172 -19.85 -2.66 -26.79
C GLY A 172 -21.11 -2.10 -27.39
#